data_AF-A0A3B0SJ76-F1
#
_entry.id   AF-A0A3B0SJ76-F1
#
_cell.length_a   1.000
_cell.length_b   1.000
_cell.length_c   1.000
_cell.angle_alpha   90.00
_cell.angle_beta   90.00
_cell.angle_gamma   90.00
#
_symmetry.space_group_name_H-M   'P 1'
#
loop_
_entity.id
_entity.type
_entity.pdbx_description
1 polymer ?
#
loop_
_entity_poly.entity_id
_entity_poly.type
_entity_poly.pdbx_seq_one_letter_code
_entity_poly.pdbx_strand_id
1 'polypeptide(L)'
;TAPLSTGLLMVFAFLMGSVMAGLVGLYSVAARLYPTQIRNTGVGWAIGVGRWGAVFGPAAAGWMIAAELDRWTYFLVLGAAPAVLAAFAVGFIKLRTE
;
A
#
# COMPACT_ATOMS: atom_id res chain seq x y z
N THR A 1 12.86 -8.26 24.73
CA THR A 1 12.61 -9.13 23.57
C THR A 1 13.91 -9.32 22.83
N ALA A 2 14.46 -10.54 22.77
CA ALA A 2 15.72 -10.80 22.08
C ALA A 2 15.64 -10.31 20.62
N PRO A 3 16.69 -9.66 20.07
CA PRO A 3 16.68 -9.25 18.69
C PRO A 3 16.53 -10.49 17.80
N LEU A 4 15.56 -10.46 16.88
CA LEU A 4 15.46 -11.45 15.81
C LEU A 4 16.81 -11.55 15.11
N SER A 5 17.21 -12.74 14.68
CA SER A 5 18.49 -12.92 13.99
C SER A 5 18.58 -11.96 12.80
N THR A 6 19.73 -11.33 12.60
CA THR A 6 19.92 -10.32 11.54
C THR A 6 19.51 -10.85 10.16
N GLY A 7 19.75 -12.15 9.90
CA GLY A 7 19.32 -12.81 8.68
C GLY A 7 17.81 -12.81 8.49
N LEU A 8 17.03 -13.03 9.55
CA LEU A 8 15.57 -13.00 9.49
C LEU A 8 15.04 -11.59 9.22
N LEU A 9 15.66 -10.56 9.80
CA LEU A 9 15.32 -9.17 9.51
C LEU A 9 15.60 -8.80 8.04
N MET A 10 16.71 -9.29 7.47
CA MET A 10 17.02 -9.08 6.05
C MET A 10 15.99 -9.73 5.13
N VAL A 11 15.53 -10.94 5.46
CA VAL A 11 14.46 -11.61 4.70
C VAL A 11 13.17 -10.79 4.74
N PHE A 12 12.75 -10.32 5.92
CA PHE A 12 11.56 -9.47 6.02
C PHE A 12 11.71 -8.15 5.26
N ALA A 13 12.88 -7.50 5.33
CA ALA A 13 13.16 -6.29 4.59
C ALA A 13 13.07 -6.52 3.07
N PHE A 14 13.62 -7.63 2.58
CA PHE A 14 13.54 -8.01 1.16
C PHE A 14 12.09 -8.23 0.72
N LEU A 15 11.29 -8.96 1.51
CA LEU A 15 9.88 -9.20 1.22
C LEU A 15 9.05 -7.91 1.22
N MET A 16 9.29 -7.02 2.18
CA MET A 16 8.65 -5.70 2.18
C MET A 16 9.04 -4.88 0.95
N GLY A 17 10.32 -4.91 0.56
CA GLY A 17 10.83 -4.23 -0.63
C GLY A 17 10.19 -4.73 -1.92
N SER A 18 10.01 -6.05 -2.07
CA SER A 18 9.39 -6.62 -3.27
C SER A 18 7.91 -6.25 -3.39
N VAL A 19 7.17 -6.23 -2.28
CA VAL A 19 5.79 -5.74 -2.24
C VAL A 19 5.72 -4.27 -2.66
N MET A 20 6.61 -3.42 -2.15
CA MET A 20 6.67 -2.01 -2.53
C MET A 20 7.00 -1.82 -4.01
N ALA A 21 7.92 -2.63 -4.56
CA ALA A 21 8.21 -2.62 -5.99
C ALA A 21 6.99 -3.00 -6.84
N GLY A 22 6.21 -4.01 -6.41
CA GLY A 22 4.95 -4.39 -7.05
C GLY A 22 3.91 -3.27 -7.05
N LEU A 23 3.79 -2.54 -5.93
CA LEU A 23 2.89 -1.38 -5.82
C LEU A 23 3.26 -0.26 -6.80
N VAL A 24 4.56 0.00 -7.00
CA VAL A 24 5.02 0.95 -8.02
C VAL A 24 4.71 0.44 -9.43
N GLY A 25 4.83 -0.87 -9.67
CA GLY A 25 4.46 -1.50 -10.93
C GLY A 25 2.99 -1.28 -11.32
N LEU A 26 2.08 -1.20 -10.33
CA LEU A 26 0.65 -0.94 -10.58
C LEU A 26 0.38 0.39 -11.28
N TYR A 27 1.27 1.39 -11.18
CA TYR A 27 1.11 2.65 -11.92
C TYR A 27 1.17 2.43 -13.45
N SER A 28 2.00 1.49 -13.90
CA SER A 28 2.07 1.11 -15.32
C SER A 28 0.80 0.39 -15.77
N VAL A 29 0.20 -0.42 -14.89
CA VAL A 29 -1.07 -1.12 -15.11
C VAL A 29 -2.22 -0.13 -15.20
N ALA A 30 -2.29 0.84 -14.29
CA ALA A 30 -3.30 1.90 -14.30
C ALA A 30 -3.28 2.69 -15.62
N ALA A 31 -2.10 3.00 -16.17
CA ALA A 31 -1.98 3.66 -17.46
C ALA A 31 -2.58 2.86 -18.63
N ARG A 32 -2.59 1.52 -18.54
CA ARG A 32 -3.20 0.65 -19.57
C ARG A 32 -4.71 0.46 -19.36
N LEU A 33 -5.19 0.58 -18.11
CA LEU A 33 -6.58 0.38 -17.76
C LEU A 33 -7.49 1.52 -18.27
N TYR A 34 -6.99 2.76 -18.28
CA TYR A 34 -7.76 3.93 -18.72
C TYR A 34 -7.65 4.18 -20.25
N PRO A 35 -8.78 4.48 -20.93
CA PRO A 35 -8.79 4.94 -22.32
C PRO A 35 -7.90 6.16 -22.54
N THR A 36 -7.29 6.28 -23.73
CA THR A 36 -6.34 7.35 -24.05
C THR A 36 -6.88 8.75 -23.80
N GLN A 37 -8.16 8.99 -24.05
CA GLN A 37 -8.80 10.30 -23.86
C GLN A 37 -8.82 10.78 -22.41
N ILE A 38 -8.89 9.86 -21.44
CA ILE A 38 -9.01 10.19 -20.00
C ILE A 38 -7.84 9.65 -19.17
N ARG A 39 -6.81 9.11 -19.81
CA ARG A 39 -5.71 8.41 -19.13
C ARG A 39 -4.98 9.31 -18.14
N ASN A 40 -4.61 10.52 -18.56
CA ASN A 40 -3.83 11.41 -17.70
C ASN A 40 -4.62 11.85 -16.46
N THR A 41 -5.91 12.15 -16.62
CA THR A 41 -6.78 12.56 -15.51
C THR A 41 -7.12 11.38 -14.60
N GLY A 42 -7.46 10.21 -15.17
CA GLY A 42 -7.78 9.01 -14.40
C GLY A 42 -6.60 8.45 -13.60
N VAL A 43 -5.42 8.38 -14.22
CA VAL A 43 -4.18 7.97 -13.52
C VAL A 43 -3.78 9.00 -12.47
N GLY A 44 -3.86 10.30 -12.80
CA GLY A 44 -3.58 11.37 -11.84
C GLY A 44 -4.46 11.31 -10.59
N TRP A 45 -5.77 11.05 -10.77
CA TRP A 45 -6.70 10.83 -9.66
C TRP A 45 -6.35 9.59 -8.85
N ALA A 46 -6.05 8.45 -9.50
CA ALA A 46 -5.67 7.22 -8.81
C ALA A 46 -4.42 7.41 -7.94
N ILE A 47 -3.39 8.09 -8.46
CA ILE A 47 -2.18 8.44 -7.71
C ILE A 47 -2.50 9.42 -6.59
N GLY A 48 -3.31 10.45 -6.87
CA GLY A 48 -3.71 11.47 -5.91
C GLY A 48 -4.40 10.88 -4.68
N VAL A 49 -5.30 9.91 -4.88
CA VAL A 49 -5.96 9.16 -3.78
C VAL A 49 -4.93 8.48 -2.88
N GLY A 50 -3.88 7.87 -3.45
CA GLY A 50 -2.81 7.23 -2.68
C GLY A 50 -2.05 8.21 -1.76
N ARG A 51 -1.92 9.48 -2.15
CA ARG A 51 -1.23 10.50 -1.35
C ARG A 51 -2.02 10.92 -0.11
N TRP A 52 -3.35 10.84 -0.13
CA TRP A 52 -4.16 11.10 1.06
C TRP A 52 -3.85 10.13 2.19
N GLY A 53 -3.56 8.86 1.87
CA GLY A 53 -3.10 7.88 2.86
C GLY A 53 -1.77 8.26 3.49
N ALA A 54 -0.84 8.84 2.72
CA ALA A 54 0.44 9.33 3.24
C ALA A 54 0.30 10.58 4.10
N VAL A 55 -0.67 11.44 3.81
CA VAL A 55 -0.95 12.66 4.59
C VAL A 55 -1.66 12.34 5.89
N PHE A 56 -2.73 11.54 5.84
CA PHE A 56 -3.53 11.22 7.02
C PHE A 56 -2.97 10.08 7.86
N GLY A 57 -2.15 9.20 7.28
CA GLY A 57 -1.59 8.04 7.96
C GLY A 57 -0.82 8.38 9.24
N PRO A 58 0.16 9.31 9.21
CA PRO A 58 0.90 9.73 10.40
C PRO A 58 0.02 10.39 11.46
N ALA A 59 -0.98 11.18 11.04
CA ALA A 59 -1.91 11.83 11.95
C ALA A 59 -2.78 10.79 12.69
N ALA A 60 -3.34 9.81 11.95
CA ALA A 60 -4.10 8.71 12.53
C ALA A 60 -3.23 7.84 13.44
N ALA A 61 -2.00 7.51 13.03
CA ALA A 61 -1.03 6.80 13.85
C ALA A 61 -0.72 7.53 15.15
N GLY A 62 -0.46 8.84 15.08
CA GLY A 62 -0.18 9.67 16.25
C GLY A 62 -1.36 9.72 17.22
N TRP A 63 -2.58 9.81 16.70
CA TRP A 63 -3.79 9.76 17.53
C TRP A 63 -3.95 8.39 18.22
N MET A 64 -3.72 7.29 17.52
CA MET A 64 -3.78 5.94 18.09
C MET A 64 -2.71 5.70 19.17
N ILE A 65 -1.50 6.24 18.96
CA ILE A 65 -0.43 6.20 19.96
C ILE A 65 -0.81 7.02 21.20
N ALA A 66 -1.39 8.21 21.01
CA ALA A 66 -1.85 9.06 22.12
C ALA A 66 -3.02 8.44 22.89
N ALA A 67 -3.83 7.62 22.24
CA ALA A 67 -4.91 6.85 22.86
C ALA A 67 -4.41 5.55 23.56
N GLU A 68 -3.10 5.34 23.66
CA GLU A 68 -2.46 4.18 24.29
C GLU A 68 -2.95 2.82 23.74
N LEU A 69 -3.34 2.79 22.47
CA LEU A 69 -3.78 1.55 21.82
C LEU A 69 -2.62 0.57 21.70
N ASP A 70 -2.96 -0.72 21.78
CA ASP A 70 -1.97 -1.78 21.63
C ASP A 70 -1.27 -1.69 20.25
N ARG A 71 0.03 -1.96 20.24
CA ARG A 71 0.87 -1.87 19.05
C ARG A 71 0.37 -2.78 17.95
N TRP A 72 -0.20 -3.93 18.31
CA TRP A 72 -0.81 -4.85 17.37
C TRP A 72 -2.00 -4.23 16.64
N THR A 73 -2.88 -3.53 17.36
CA THR A 73 -4.04 -2.83 16.79
C THR A 73 -3.62 -1.75 15.80
N TYR A 74 -2.59 -0.97 16.12
CA TYR A 74 -2.01 0.01 15.20
C TYR A 74 -1.58 -0.63 13.87
N PHE A 75 -0.79 -1.71 13.93
CA PHE A 75 -0.27 -2.37 12.73
C PHE A 75 -1.39 -3.00 11.89
N LEU A 76 -2.39 -3.58 12.55
CA LEU A 76 -3.53 -4.17 11.87
C LEU A 76 -4.37 -3.11 11.13
N VAL A 77 -4.72 -2.02 11.81
CA VAL A 77 -5.64 -1.01 11.26
C VAL A 77 -4.99 -0.16 10.18
N LEU A 78 -3.75 0.30 10.38
CA LEU A 78 -3.10 1.24 9.45
C LEU A 78 -2.25 0.56 8.38
N GLY A 79 -1.79 -0.67 8.63
CA GLY A 79 -0.93 -1.40 7.70
C GLY A 79 -1.63 -2.56 7.02
N ALA A 80 -1.95 -3.60 7.80
CA ALA A 80 -2.40 -4.88 7.25
C ALA A 80 -3.78 -4.80 6.58
N ALA A 81 -4.76 -4.15 7.22
CA ALA A 81 -6.11 -4.08 6.67
C ALA A 81 -6.18 -3.34 5.30
N PRO A 82 -5.56 -2.15 5.14
CA PRO A 82 -5.50 -1.49 3.83
C PRO A 82 -4.73 -2.31 2.78
N ALA A 83 -3.64 -2.99 3.17
CA ALA A 83 -2.84 -3.81 2.27
C ALA A 83 -3.63 -5.02 1.74
N VAL A 84 -4.37 -5.71 2.61
CA VAL A 84 -5.24 -6.84 2.23
C VAL A 84 -6.37 -6.36 1.33
N LEU A 85 -6.99 -5.23 1.65
CA LEU A 85 -8.04 -4.63 0.81
C LEU A 85 -7.51 -4.28 -0.58
N ALA A 86 -6.32 -3.69 -0.66
CA ALA A 86 -5.67 -3.37 -1.93
C ALA A 86 -5.34 -4.64 -2.74
N ALA A 87 -4.77 -5.67 -2.09
CA ALA A 87 -4.47 -6.95 -2.73
C ALA A 87 -5.75 -7.61 -3.29
N PHE A 88 -6.83 -7.59 -2.51
CA PHE A 88 -8.13 -8.10 -2.94
C PHE A 88 -8.65 -7.33 -4.16
N ALA A 89 -8.66 -5.99 -4.10
CA ALA A 89 -9.11 -5.15 -5.20
C ALA A 89 -8.30 -5.36 -6.49
N VAL A 90 -6.97 -5.46 -6.38
CA VAL A 90 -6.09 -5.75 -7.53
C VAL A 90 -6.40 -7.13 -8.15
N GLY A 91 -6.77 -8.12 -7.33
CA GLY A 91 -7.17 -9.45 -7.80
C GLY A 91 -8.39 -9.45 -8.74
N PHE A 92 -9.25 -8.43 -8.69
CA PHE A 92 -10.40 -8.29 -9.60
C PHE A 92 -10.08 -7.57 -10.90
N ILE A 93 -8.90 -6.96 -11.02
CA ILE A 93 -8.52 -6.22 -12.22
C ILE A 93 -8.25 -7.22 -13.34
N LYS A 94 -9.15 -7.28 -14.32
CA LYS A 94 -8.93 -8.01 -15.57
C LYS A 94 -8.15 -7.12 -16.53
N LEU A 95 -6.90 -7.46 -16.75
CA LEU A 95 -6.13 -6.85 -17.81
C LEU A 95 -6.65 -7.38 -19.15
N ARG A 96 -7.09 -6.45 -20.01
CA ARG A 96 -7.34 -6.78 -21.41
C ARG A 96 -5.97 -6.87 -22.09
N THR A 97 -5.46 -8.10 -22.16
CA THR A 97 -4.30 -8.41 -22.98
C THR A 97 -4.76 -8.35 -24.43
N GLU A 98 -4.39 -7.29 -25.12
CA GLU A 98 -4.45 -7.22 -26.59
C GLU A 98 -3.42 -8.20 -27.19
#